data_AF-A0A929DDI6-F1
#
_entry.id   AF-A0A929DDI6-F1
#
_cell.length_a   1.000
_cell.length_b   1.000
_cell.length_c   1.000
_cell.angle_alpha   90.00
_cell.angle_beta   90.00
_cell.angle_gamma   90.00
#
_symmetry.space_group_name_H-M   'P 1'
#
loop_
_entity.id
_entity.type
_entity.pdbx_description
1 polymer ?
#
loop_
_entity_poly.entity_id
_entity_poly.type
_entity_poly.pdbx_seq_one_letter_code
_entity_poly.pdbx_strand_id
1 'polypeptide(L)' 'MANTSSTETAEGRKPEVTCPLCKGIGYLRADVPVGHPDFGKLVPCTCQLADLAQRRVDALRT' A
#
# COMPACT_ATOMS: atom_id res chain seq x y z
N MET A 1 42.76 -8.68 17.48
CA MET A 1 41.59 -8.28 18.30
C MET A 1 40.81 -7.22 17.53
N ALA A 2 39.76 -7.63 16.82
CA ALA A 2 38.57 -6.85 16.50
C ALA A 2 37.52 -7.89 16.12
N ASN A 3 36.49 -7.93 16.95
CA ASN A 3 35.48 -8.96 17.05
C ASN A 3 34.29 -8.63 16.13
N THR A 4 33.37 -9.58 16.01
CA THR A 4 32.01 -9.43 15.46
C THR A 4 31.98 -9.42 13.93
N SER A 5 31.71 -10.56 13.28
CA SER A 5 30.40 -11.23 13.27
C SER A 5 29.28 -10.25 12.92
N SER A 6 29.34 -9.68 11.72
CA SER A 6 28.13 -9.19 11.06
C SER A 6 27.36 -10.41 10.55
N THR A 7 26.74 -11.10 11.50
CA THR A 7 25.58 -11.94 11.27
C THR A 7 24.55 -11.15 10.47
N GLU A 8 24.34 -11.57 9.24
CA GLU A 8 23.01 -11.83 8.68
C GLU A 8 21.88 -11.16 9.46
N THR A 9 21.55 -9.92 9.10
CA THR A 9 20.20 -9.43 9.35
C THR A 9 19.43 -9.71 8.08
N ALA A 10 18.63 -10.77 8.16
CA ALA A 10 17.61 -11.16 7.21
C ALA A 10 16.59 -10.02 7.03
N GLU A 11 16.94 -9.00 6.25
CA GLU A 11 15.95 -8.06 5.74
C GLU A 11 15.29 -8.75 4.55
N GLY A 12 14.08 -9.26 4.81
CA GLY A 12 13.38 -10.24 4.00
C GLY A 12 13.51 -9.99 2.51
N ARG A 13 14.02 -11.02 1.81
CA ARG A 13 13.76 -11.25 0.39
C ARG A 13 12.24 -11.26 0.23
N LYS A 14 11.67 -10.08 0.05
CA LYS A 14 10.24 -9.81 0.02
C LYS A 14 9.75 -10.52 -1.26
N PRO A 15 9.11 -11.69 -1.16
CA PRO A 15 8.66 -12.42 -2.35
C PRO A 15 7.59 -11.54 -3.00
N GLU A 16 7.59 -11.42 -4.34
CA GLU A 16 6.68 -10.56 -5.14
C GLU A 16 5.56 -9.92 -4.32
N VAL A 17 5.85 -8.71 -3.83
CA VAL A 17 5.28 -8.22 -2.58
C VAL A 17 3.92 -7.60 -2.84
N THR A 18 2.96 -8.48 -3.01
CA THR A 18 1.55 -8.13 -3.00
C THR A 18 1.30 -7.30 -1.74
N CYS A 19 0.77 -6.08 -1.90
CA CYS A 19 0.57 -5.15 -0.79
C CYS A 19 -0.23 -5.84 0.33
N PRO A 20 0.25 -5.90 1.58
CA PRO A 20 -0.41 -6.69 2.64
C PRO A 20 -1.79 -6.15 3.03
N LEU A 21 -2.06 -4.87 2.74
CA LEU A 21 -3.33 -4.21 3.05
C LEU A 21 -4.42 -4.64 2.06
N CYS A 22 -4.20 -4.40 0.77
CA CYS A 22 -5.20 -4.67 -0.26
C CYS A 22 -5.01 -6.01 -0.97
N LYS A 23 -3.95 -6.74 -0.65
CA LYS A 23 -3.58 -8.02 -1.27
C LYS A 23 -3.54 -7.95 -2.80
N GLY A 24 -3.04 -6.82 -3.32
CA GLY A 24 -2.94 -6.58 -4.76
C GLY A 24 -4.21 -6.03 -5.43
N ILE A 25 -5.33 -5.92 -4.70
CA ILE A 25 -6.60 -5.38 -5.23
C ILE A 25 -6.52 -3.87 -5.47
N GLY A 26 -5.72 -3.17 -4.66
CA GLY A 26 -5.51 -1.73 -4.78
C GLY A 26 -6.60 -0.84 -4.15
N TYR A 27 -7.72 -1.41 -3.70
CA TYR A 27 -8.80 -0.72 -2.99
C TYR A 27 -9.19 -1.49 -1.73
N LEU A 28 -9.75 -0.76 -0.76
CA LEU A 28 -10.20 -1.27 0.54
C LEU A 28 -11.64 -0.82 0.79
N ARG A 29 -12.36 -1.54 1.65
CA ARG A 29 -13.61 -1.06 2.25
C ARG A 29 -13.35 -0.66 3.69
N ALA A 30 -13.94 0.45 4.11
CA ALA A 30 -13.88 0.86 5.50
C ALA A 30 -14.71 -0.10 6.36
N ASP A 31 -14.12 -0.57 7.45
CA ASP A 31 -14.83 -1.36 8.47
C ASP A 31 -15.54 -0.40 9.42
N VAL A 32 -16.72 0.04 9.01
CA VAL A 32 -17.56 1.01 9.72
C VAL A 32 -18.99 0.48 9.84
N PRO A 33 -19.80 0.97 10.79
CA PRO A 33 -21.19 0.54 10.92
C PRO A 33 -22.09 1.03 9.76
N VAL A 34 -23.23 0.36 9.59
CA VAL A 34 -24.31 0.80 8.69
C VAL A 34 -24.77 2.20 9.10
N GLY A 35 -24.85 3.12 8.14
CA GLY A 35 -25.19 4.53 8.36
C GLY A 35 -23.98 5.46 8.39
N HIS A 36 -22.77 4.94 8.49
CA HIS A 36 -21.56 5.74 8.29
C HIS A 36 -21.47 6.18 6.82
N PRO A 37 -21.07 7.43 6.51
CA PRO A 37 -20.99 7.91 5.13
C PRO A 37 -20.07 7.05 4.26
N ASP A 38 -19.07 6.38 4.83
CA ASP A 38 -18.13 5.53 4.09
C ASP A 38 -18.52 4.05 4.07
N PHE A 39 -19.65 3.68 4.68
CA PHE A 39 -20.13 2.31 4.63
C PHE A 39 -20.36 1.87 3.18
N GLY A 40 -19.75 0.74 2.79
CA GLY A 40 -19.86 0.18 1.45
C GLY A 40 -19.04 0.90 0.36
N LYS A 41 -18.38 2.03 0.66
CA LYS A 41 -17.53 2.72 -0.30
C LYS A 41 -16.19 2.01 -0.48
N LEU A 42 -15.66 2.07 -1.71
CA LEU A 42 -14.28 1.67 -2.01
C LEU A 42 -13.36 2.87 -1.88
N VAL A 43 -12.35 2.73 -1.04
CA VAL A 43 -11.28 3.73 -0.87
C VAL A 43 -9.98 3.19 -1.45
N PRO A 44 -9.17 4.03 -2.12
CA PRO A 44 -7.90 3.60 -2.67
C PRO A 44 -6.95 3.18 -1.54
N CYS A 45 -6.25 2.07 -1.73
CA CYS A 45 -5.18 1.65 -0.84
C CYS A 45 -4.05 2.68 -0.87
N THR A 46 -3.36 2.85 0.26
CA THR A 46 -2.22 3.76 0.38
C THR A 46 -1.12 3.45 -0.64
N CYS A 47 -0.97 2.17 -1.04
CA CYS A 47 -0.02 1.76 -2.07
C CYS A 47 -0.33 2.31 -3.47
N GLN A 48 -1.57 2.75 -3.75
CA GLN A 48 -1.97 3.32 -5.04
C GLN A 48 -1.99 4.85 -5.06
N LEU A 49 -1.82 5.52 -3.91
CA LEU A 49 -2.02 6.97 -3.84
C LEU A 49 -1.04 7.75 -4.72
N ALA A 50 0.22 7.31 -4.79
CA ALA A 50 1.23 7.95 -5.63
C ALA A 50 0.86 7.86 -7.12
N ASP A 51 0.50 6.67 -7.59
CA ASP A 51 0.11 6.45 -8.99
C ASP A 51 -1.16 7.23 -9.35
N LEU A 52 -2.15 7.24 -8.45
CA LEU A 52 -3.38 8.00 -8.65
C LEU A 52 -3.13 9.51 -8.69
N ALA A 53 -2.21 10.02 -7.87
CA ALA A 53 -1.81 11.41 -7.90
C ALA A 53 -1.12 11.77 -9.23
N GLN A 54 -0.18 10.94 -9.70
CA GLN A 54 0.49 11.17 -10.99
C GLN A 54 -0.50 11.17 -12.15
N ARG A 55 -1.39 10.17 -12.21
CA ARG A 55 -2.44 10.10 -13.24
C ARG A 55 -3.33 11.34 -13.26
N ARG A 56 -3.65 11.90 -12.08
CA ARG A 56 -4.39 13.16 -11.99
C ARG A 56 -3.62 14.32 -12.59
N VAL A 57 -2.33 14.45 -12.31
CA VAL A 57 -1.51 15.53 -12.87
C VAL A 57 -1.41 15.37 -14.39
N ASP A 58 -1.21 14.15 -14.89
CA ASP A 58 -1.10 13.90 -16.33
C ASP A 58 -2.40 14.20 -17.08
N ALA A 59 -3.55 13.86 -16.50
CA ALA A 59 -4.86 14.17 -17.07
C ALA A 59 -5.15 15.67 -17.17
N LEU A 60 -4.45 16.53 -16.41
CA LEU A 60 -4.60 17.99 -16.50
C LEU A 60 -3.73 18.61 -17.59
N ARG A 61 -2.85 17.83 -18.24
CA ARG A 61 -1.93 18.29 -19.29
C ARG A 61 -2.43 18.04 -20.71
N THR A 62 -3.58 17.38 -20.87
CA THR A 62 -4.24 17.12 -22.16
C THR A 62 -5.21 18.24 -22.51
#